data_AF-A0A382MAF4-F1
#
_entry.id   AF-A0A382MAF4-F1
#
_cell.length_a   1.000
_cell.length_b   1.000
_cell.length_c   1.000
_cell.angle_alpha   90.00
_cell.angle_beta   90.00
_cell.angle_gamma   90.00
#
_symmetry.space_group_name_H-M   'P 1'
#
loop_
_entity.id
_entity.type
_entity.pdbx_description
1 polymer ?
#
loop_
_entity_poly.entity_id
_entity_poly.type
_entity_poly.pdbx_seq_one_letter_code
_entity_poly.pdbx_strand_id
1 'polypeptide(L)'
;MSVREINSYHAAAILVTILLFSITAPIHITHHTVIDTPVERHFTANNTANDTTVQTLMSNMNIYDPAEVTGVIDDLNRVHLVWVQDNYSTSLNYALFDYTGNPLISTTPIPSNASSSITSPAMVIDSQERAHIVWESTGTEIRYALIDPDLDNQDGSAGDIANMTLQPSIALADGAGTRSDPDIAVDSFDAVHVVWVDTQDPLGILYSSPNIYYTMLAFDSSSGFMTVIGQTMVTQTVSQTGHPAISVGANNTVVVVWEDTRGSVIEYVGILDTSGSMNTEWADMCVVF
;
A
#
# COMPACT_ATOMS: atom_id res chain seq x y z
N MET A 1 5.64 -58.86 32.28
CA MET A 1 5.00 -57.53 32.26
C MET A 1 3.52 -57.77 32.03
N SER A 2 2.69 -57.59 33.06
CA SER A 2 1.26 -57.95 33.05
C SER A 2 0.44 -56.78 32.51
N VAL A 3 -0.32 -57.01 31.43
CA VAL A 3 -1.25 -56.02 30.87
C VAL A 3 -2.49 -56.01 31.78
N ARG A 4 -2.76 -54.86 32.42
CA ARG A 4 -4.01 -54.66 33.17
C ARG A 4 -5.16 -54.61 32.17
N GLU A 5 -6.01 -55.64 32.17
CA GLU A 5 -7.29 -55.60 31.48
C GLU A 5 -8.17 -54.51 32.12
N ILE A 6 -8.58 -53.54 31.32
CA ILE A 6 -9.55 -52.52 31.73
C ILE A 6 -10.92 -53.21 31.73
N ASN A 7 -11.51 -53.33 32.91
CA ASN A 7 -12.82 -53.92 33.10
C ASN A 7 -13.86 -53.18 32.26
N SER A 8 -14.51 -53.86 31.32
CA SER A 8 -15.43 -53.27 30.32
C SER A 8 -16.60 -52.53 30.95
N TYR A 9 -17.01 -52.94 32.16
CA TYR A 9 -18.02 -52.25 32.95
C TYR A 9 -17.57 -50.87 33.46
N HIS A 10 -16.28 -50.68 33.74
CA HIS A 10 -15.72 -49.38 34.13
C HIS A 10 -15.61 -48.43 32.94
N ALA A 11 -15.21 -48.93 31.77
CA ALA A 11 -15.16 -48.13 30.55
C ALA A 11 -16.56 -47.65 30.12
N ALA A 12 -17.56 -48.53 30.21
CA ALA A 12 -18.96 -48.17 29.92
C ALA A 12 -19.52 -47.15 30.94
N ALA A 13 -19.21 -47.31 32.23
CA ALA A 13 -19.64 -46.38 33.26
C ALA A 13 -19.04 -44.97 33.08
N ILE A 14 -17.76 -44.88 32.66
CA ILE A 14 -17.08 -43.61 32.34
C ILE A 14 -17.69 -42.95 31.10
N LEU A 15 -18.01 -43.72 30.07
CA LEU A 15 -18.62 -43.18 28.85
C LEU A 15 -20.03 -42.62 29.13
N VAL A 16 -20.82 -43.33 29.95
CA VAL A 16 -22.16 -42.89 30.35
C VAL A 16 -22.11 -41.64 31.23
N THR A 17 -21.13 -41.51 32.14
CA THR A 17 -20.97 -40.27 32.92
C THR A 17 -20.53 -39.09 32.06
N ILE A 18 -19.62 -39.27 31.10
CA ILE A 18 -19.24 -38.19 30.17
C ILE A 18 -20.44 -37.73 29.33
N LEU A 19 -21.25 -38.67 28.83
CA LEU A 19 -22.47 -38.38 28.07
C LEU A 19 -23.57 -37.72 28.91
N LEU A 20 -23.65 -37.98 30.21
CA LEU A 20 -24.59 -37.31 31.12
C LEU A 20 -24.13 -35.89 31.48
N PHE A 21 -22.82 -35.65 31.59
CA PHE A 21 -22.27 -34.32 31.85
C PHE A 21 -22.38 -33.38 30.63
N SER A 22 -22.31 -33.91 29.40
CA SER A 22 -22.44 -33.09 28.19
C SER A 22 -23.85 -32.53 27.97
N ILE A 23 -24.89 -33.14 28.56
CA ILE A 23 -26.28 -32.65 28.50
C ILE A 23 -26.50 -31.44 29.43
N THR A 24 -25.60 -31.24 30.40
CA THR A 24 -25.64 -30.12 31.36
C THR A 24 -24.63 -29.02 31.05
N ALA A 25 -23.88 -29.15 29.94
CA ALA A 25 -22.96 -28.11 29.52
C ALA A 25 -23.77 -26.84 29.18
N PRO A 26 -23.42 -25.66 29.74
CA PRO A 26 -24.13 -24.44 29.44
C PRO A 26 -24.03 -24.15 27.94
N ILE A 27 -25.18 -24.07 27.28
CA ILE A 27 -25.27 -23.58 25.91
C ILE A 27 -24.88 -22.09 25.99
N HIS A 28 -23.69 -21.75 25.50
CA HIS A 28 -23.33 -20.35 25.29
C HIS A 28 -24.19 -19.84 24.13
N ILE A 29 -25.31 -19.21 24.46
CA ILE A 29 -26.06 -18.40 23.51
C ILE A 29 -25.22 -17.14 23.32
N THR A 30 -24.56 -17.03 22.18
CA THR A 30 -23.95 -15.78 21.74
C THR A 30 -25.06 -14.77 21.50
N HIS A 31 -25.25 -13.86 22.45
CA HIS A 31 -26.09 -12.70 22.23
C HIS A 31 -25.31 -11.79 21.27
N HIS A 32 -25.76 -11.70 20.01
CA HIS A 32 -25.25 -10.68 19.10
C HIS A 32 -25.61 -9.31 19.68
N THR A 33 -24.64 -8.66 20.32
CA THR A 33 -24.73 -7.23 20.60
C THR A 33 -24.57 -6.50 19.28
N VAL A 34 -25.68 -5.99 18.76
CA VAL A 34 -25.65 -5.02 17.65
C VAL A 34 -25.09 -3.72 18.23
N ILE A 35 -23.83 -3.42 17.91
CA ILE A 35 -23.12 -2.21 18.38
C ILE A 35 -23.47 -0.99 17.51
N ASP A 36 -24.09 -1.20 16.36
CA ASP A 36 -24.49 -0.12 15.47
C ASP A 36 -25.87 0.45 15.83
N THR A 37 -25.91 1.74 16.12
CA THR A 37 -27.13 2.53 15.96
C THR A 37 -27.59 2.43 14.49
N PRO A 38 -28.90 2.31 14.20
CA PRO A 38 -29.39 2.23 12.83
C PRO A 38 -29.25 3.60 12.17
N VAL A 39 -28.04 3.92 11.73
CA VAL A 39 -27.75 5.04 10.84
C VAL A 39 -27.88 4.51 9.43
N GLU A 40 -28.54 5.30 8.60
CA GLU A 40 -28.70 5.03 7.17
C GLU A 40 -27.30 4.84 6.56
N ARG A 41 -26.99 3.62 6.12
CA ARG A 41 -25.73 3.32 5.45
C ARG A 41 -25.80 3.83 4.03
N HIS A 42 -25.11 4.92 3.74
CA HIS A 42 -24.91 5.38 2.38
C HIS A 42 -23.79 4.54 1.74
N PHE A 43 -24.16 3.65 0.83
CA PHE A 43 -23.20 3.03 -0.08
C PHE A 43 -22.67 4.11 -1.02
N THR A 44 -21.36 4.34 -1.05
CA THR A 44 -20.74 5.38 -1.89
C THR A 44 -20.60 4.97 -3.35
N ALA A 45 -20.62 3.66 -3.65
CA ALA A 45 -20.57 3.14 -5.01
C ALA A 45 -21.98 2.73 -5.49
N ASN A 46 -22.77 3.69 -5.99
CA ASN A 46 -24.09 3.42 -6.57
C ASN A 46 -23.99 2.96 -8.05
N ASN A 47 -23.09 2.02 -8.38
CA ASN A 47 -22.82 1.59 -9.76
C ASN A 47 -22.70 2.77 -10.76
N THR A 48 -22.05 3.85 -10.33
CA THR A 48 -22.06 5.14 -11.04
C THR A 48 -21.16 5.17 -12.27
N ALA A 49 -20.29 4.17 -12.46
CA ALA A 49 -19.46 4.04 -13.64
C ALA A 49 -19.85 2.75 -14.39
N ASN A 50 -20.22 2.89 -15.67
CA ASN A 50 -20.29 1.75 -16.58
C ASN A 50 -18.94 1.62 -17.32
N ASP A 51 -18.68 0.47 -17.94
CA ASP A 51 -17.42 0.21 -18.67
C ASP A 51 -17.10 1.29 -19.70
N THR A 52 -18.13 1.93 -20.28
CA THR A 52 -17.96 3.02 -21.25
C THR A 52 -17.43 4.30 -20.61
N THR A 53 -17.86 4.63 -19.39
CA THR A 53 -17.35 5.78 -18.62
C THR A 53 -15.89 5.60 -18.25
N VAL A 54 -15.50 4.40 -17.83
CA VAL A 54 -14.10 4.05 -17.51
C VAL A 54 -13.22 4.13 -18.76
N GLN A 55 -13.67 3.54 -19.88
CA GLN A 55 -12.92 3.58 -21.15
C GLN A 55 -12.80 5.01 -21.71
N THR A 56 -13.84 5.83 -21.56
CA THR A 56 -13.81 7.24 -22.00
C THR A 56 -12.80 8.04 -21.17
N LEU A 57 -12.78 7.85 -19.85
CA LEU A 57 -11.81 8.49 -18.97
C LEU A 57 -10.38 8.08 -19.36
N MET A 58 -10.10 6.77 -19.48
CA MET A 58 -8.79 6.26 -19.91
C MET A 58 -8.35 6.81 -21.27
N SER A 59 -9.28 6.94 -22.23
CA SER A 59 -8.98 7.53 -23.54
C SER A 59 -8.67 9.03 -23.49
N ASN A 60 -9.34 9.78 -22.63
CA ASN A 60 -9.08 11.21 -22.42
C ASN A 60 -7.75 11.45 -21.70
N MET A 61 -7.31 10.51 -20.86
CA MET A 61 -6.03 10.57 -20.17
C MET A 61 -4.84 10.22 -21.09
N ASN A 62 -5.08 9.76 -22.32
CA ASN A 62 -4.05 9.29 -23.26
C ASN A 62 -3.13 8.21 -22.65
N ILE A 63 -3.65 7.45 -21.68
CA ILE A 63 -2.99 6.35 -21.00
C ILE A 63 -3.30 5.08 -21.80
N TYR A 64 -2.41 4.72 -22.73
CA TYR A 64 -2.56 3.49 -23.51
C TYR A 64 -1.76 2.37 -22.85
N ASP A 65 -2.41 1.33 -22.35
CA ASP A 65 -1.73 0.11 -21.86
C ASP A 65 -0.59 0.38 -20.85
N PRO A 66 -0.83 1.16 -19.77
CA PRO A 66 0.19 1.43 -18.77
C PRO A 66 0.59 0.11 -18.10
N ALA A 67 1.88 -0.06 -17.84
CA ALA A 67 2.35 -1.17 -17.02
C ALA A 67 1.77 -1.06 -15.61
N GLU A 68 1.82 0.15 -15.04
CA GLU A 68 1.42 0.42 -13.67
C GLU A 68 0.91 1.86 -13.54
N VAL A 69 -0.16 2.06 -12.75
CA VAL A 69 -0.77 3.37 -12.49
C VAL A 69 -1.16 3.49 -11.02
N THR A 70 -0.93 4.65 -10.44
CA THR A 70 -1.44 5.01 -9.12
C THR A 70 -1.96 6.46 -9.13
N GLY A 71 -2.80 6.79 -8.16
CA GLY A 71 -3.49 8.07 -8.13
C GLY A 71 -4.03 8.43 -6.76
N VAL A 72 -4.11 9.73 -6.50
CA VAL A 72 -4.64 10.30 -5.25
C VAL A 72 -5.49 11.52 -5.59
N ILE A 73 -6.52 11.77 -4.79
CA ILE A 73 -7.36 12.96 -4.91
C ILE A 73 -6.94 13.93 -3.81
N ASP A 74 -6.66 15.18 -4.17
CA ASP A 74 -6.34 16.23 -3.20
C ASP A 74 -7.59 16.91 -2.62
N ASP A 75 -7.40 17.77 -1.62
CA ASP A 75 -8.50 18.47 -0.94
C ASP A 75 -9.26 19.47 -1.84
N LEU A 76 -8.70 19.80 -3.01
CA LEU A 76 -9.33 20.62 -4.04
C LEU A 76 -10.17 19.78 -5.02
N ASN A 77 -10.29 18.47 -4.80
CA ASN A 77 -10.92 17.48 -5.68
C ASN A 77 -10.24 17.40 -7.05
N ARG A 78 -8.92 17.59 -7.11
CA ARG A 78 -8.13 17.30 -8.30
C ARG A 78 -7.56 15.90 -8.18
N VAL A 79 -7.56 15.17 -9.28
CA VAL A 79 -7.05 13.80 -9.36
C VAL A 79 -5.63 13.87 -9.88
N HIS A 80 -4.67 13.55 -9.01
CA HIS A 80 -3.26 13.37 -9.37
C HIS A 80 -3.08 11.94 -9.84
N LEU A 81 -2.42 11.76 -10.98
CA LEU A 81 -2.11 10.46 -11.54
C LEU A 81 -0.63 10.35 -11.87
N VAL A 82 -0.08 9.18 -11.56
CA VAL A 82 1.28 8.81 -11.95
C VAL A 82 1.28 7.41 -12.54
N TRP A 83 2.03 7.20 -13.62
CA TRP A 83 2.08 5.88 -14.25
C TRP A 83 3.41 5.62 -14.97
N VAL A 84 3.68 4.33 -15.15
CA VAL A 84 4.74 3.80 -16.00
C VAL A 84 4.09 3.34 -17.31
N GLN A 85 4.61 3.81 -18.44
CA GLN A 85 4.00 3.56 -19.74
C GLN A 85 4.10 2.10 -20.18
N ASP A 86 5.23 1.44 -19.93
CA ASP A 86 5.46 0.02 -20.21
C ASP A 86 6.58 -0.53 -19.31
N ASN A 87 6.78 -1.85 -19.30
CA ASN A 87 7.79 -2.52 -18.45
C ASN A 87 9.26 -2.15 -18.77
N TYR A 88 9.51 -1.41 -19.84
CA TYR A 88 10.85 -0.96 -20.25
C TYR A 88 11.03 0.55 -20.11
N SER A 89 10.02 1.23 -19.59
CA SER A 89 10.00 2.68 -19.48
C SER A 89 11.04 3.14 -18.48
N THR A 90 11.85 4.10 -18.91
CA THR A 90 12.84 4.75 -18.06
C THR A 90 12.36 6.11 -17.58
N SER A 91 11.08 6.43 -17.75
CA SER A 91 10.45 7.67 -17.29
C SER A 91 9.10 7.38 -16.64
N LEU A 92 8.80 8.17 -15.60
CA LEU A 92 7.47 8.20 -14.99
C LEU A 92 6.66 9.32 -15.64
N ASN A 93 5.36 9.16 -15.78
CA ASN A 93 4.47 10.20 -16.29
C ASN A 93 3.58 10.71 -15.17
N TYR A 94 3.30 12.02 -15.17
CA TYR A 94 2.38 12.68 -14.27
C TYR A 94 1.28 13.41 -15.05
N ALA A 95 0.08 13.45 -14.49
CA ALA A 95 -1.00 14.28 -14.99
C ALA A 95 -1.94 14.68 -13.84
N LEU A 96 -2.64 15.79 -14.03
CA LEU A 96 -3.60 16.34 -13.07
C LEU A 96 -4.94 16.57 -13.78
N PHE A 97 -6.02 16.11 -13.17
CA PHE A 97 -7.37 16.26 -13.70
C PHE A 97 -8.28 16.93 -12.68
N ASP A 98 -9.35 17.58 -13.14
CA ASP A 98 -10.45 17.93 -12.26
C ASP A 98 -11.31 16.70 -11.89
N TYR A 99 -12.21 16.84 -10.92
CA TYR A 99 -13.11 15.77 -10.49
C TYR A 99 -14.07 15.25 -11.57
N THR A 100 -14.17 15.92 -12.72
CA THR A 100 -14.98 15.51 -13.87
C THR A 100 -14.16 14.80 -14.95
N GLY A 101 -12.83 14.72 -14.80
CA GLY A 101 -11.92 14.06 -15.71
C GLY A 101 -11.38 14.95 -16.84
N ASN A 102 -11.53 16.29 -16.76
CA ASN A 102 -10.85 17.18 -17.70
C ASN A 102 -9.39 17.38 -17.25
N PRO A 103 -8.42 17.38 -18.19
CA PRO A 103 -7.03 17.64 -17.85
C PRO A 103 -6.87 19.09 -17.38
N LEU A 104 -6.25 19.26 -16.22
CA LEU A 104 -5.67 20.52 -15.74
C LEU A 104 -4.19 20.59 -16.14
N ILE A 105 -3.49 19.46 -16.03
CA ILE A 105 -2.14 19.26 -16.56
C ILE A 105 -2.18 17.93 -17.30
N SER A 106 -1.99 17.98 -18.62
CA SER A 106 -1.92 16.77 -19.44
C SER A 106 -0.59 16.03 -19.20
N THR A 107 -0.46 14.83 -19.78
CA THR A 107 0.70 13.95 -19.61
C THR A 107 2.04 14.68 -19.68
N THR A 108 2.73 14.68 -18.54
CA THR A 108 3.99 15.39 -18.33
C THR A 108 5.04 14.38 -17.83
N PRO A 109 6.10 14.10 -18.60
CA PRO A 109 7.15 13.17 -18.16
C PRO A 109 7.95 13.74 -17.00
N ILE A 110 8.08 12.99 -15.91
CA ILE A 110 8.97 13.29 -14.79
C ILE A 110 10.39 12.79 -15.14
N PRO A 111 11.42 13.65 -15.11
CA PRO A 111 12.80 13.23 -15.28
C PRO A 111 13.20 12.27 -14.16
N SER A 112 13.41 11.00 -14.50
CA SER A 112 13.77 9.97 -13.52
C SER A 112 15.28 9.89 -13.24
N ASN A 113 16.11 10.33 -14.21
CA ASN A 113 17.53 10.04 -14.30
C ASN A 113 17.87 8.54 -14.09
N ALA A 114 16.93 7.65 -14.40
CA ALA A 114 17.09 6.21 -14.20
C ALA A 114 18.03 5.60 -15.25
N SER A 115 18.89 4.70 -14.81
CA SER A 115 19.77 3.89 -15.68
C SER A 115 19.14 2.54 -16.07
N SER A 116 17.97 2.24 -15.50
CA SER A 116 17.17 1.02 -15.65
C SER A 116 15.70 1.38 -15.86
N SER A 117 14.87 0.37 -16.14
CA SER A 117 13.41 0.50 -16.15
C SER A 117 12.88 0.98 -14.80
N ILE A 118 11.71 1.60 -14.80
CA ILE A 118 11.04 2.08 -13.59
C ILE A 118 9.78 1.24 -13.35
N THR A 119 9.48 0.95 -12.09
CA THR A 119 8.31 0.19 -11.64
C THR A 119 7.91 0.65 -10.25
N SER A 120 6.76 0.17 -9.78
CA SER A 120 6.20 0.34 -8.44
C SER A 120 6.13 1.80 -8.00
N PRO A 121 5.47 2.69 -8.77
CA PRO A 121 5.26 4.05 -8.30
C PRO A 121 4.23 4.08 -7.18
N ALA A 122 4.52 4.85 -6.13
CA ALA A 122 3.57 5.21 -5.08
C ALA A 122 3.54 6.74 -4.91
N MET A 123 2.39 7.28 -4.51
CA MET A 123 2.19 8.72 -4.42
C MET A 123 1.29 9.09 -3.24
N VAL A 124 1.59 10.22 -2.60
CA VAL A 124 0.73 10.90 -1.62
C VAL A 124 0.76 12.40 -1.86
N ILE A 125 -0.25 13.10 -1.34
CA ILE A 125 -0.37 14.55 -1.44
C ILE A 125 -0.21 15.17 -0.06
N ASP A 126 0.54 16.27 0.05
CA ASP A 126 0.71 17.00 1.30
C ASP A 126 -0.32 18.13 1.50
N SER A 127 -0.18 18.87 2.61
CA SER A 127 -1.12 19.95 2.95
C SER A 127 -1.03 21.19 2.05
N GLN A 128 -0.08 21.21 1.11
CA GLN A 128 0.09 22.24 0.08
C GLN A 128 -0.26 21.68 -1.32
N GLU A 129 -0.99 20.56 -1.35
CA GLU A 129 -1.44 19.92 -2.56
C GLU A 129 -0.31 19.50 -3.53
N ARG A 130 0.90 19.29 -2.98
CA ARG A 130 2.07 18.85 -3.73
C ARG A 130 2.12 17.33 -3.75
N ALA A 131 2.51 16.78 -4.90
CA ALA A 131 2.64 15.35 -5.10
C ALA A 131 4.02 14.85 -4.68
N HIS A 132 4.04 14.00 -3.65
CA HIS A 132 5.20 13.23 -3.23
C HIS A 132 5.16 11.88 -3.92
N ILE A 133 6.17 11.58 -4.72
CA ILE A 133 6.18 10.39 -5.58
C ILE A 133 7.44 9.59 -5.30
N VAL A 134 7.29 8.29 -5.07
CA VAL A 134 8.39 7.33 -4.96
C VAL A 134 8.26 6.26 -6.03
N TRP A 135 9.38 5.70 -6.47
CA TRP A 135 9.41 4.60 -7.43
C TRP A 135 10.69 3.79 -7.31
N GLU A 136 10.66 2.59 -7.87
CA GLU A 136 11.84 1.73 -8.04
C GLU A 136 12.50 2.01 -9.40
N SER A 137 13.81 2.28 -9.41
CA SER A 137 14.65 2.02 -10.59
C SER A 137 15.09 0.56 -10.53
N THR A 138 14.57 -0.29 -11.42
CA THR A 138 14.51 -1.75 -11.26
C THR A 138 15.77 -2.34 -10.64
N GLY A 139 15.62 -2.88 -9.43
CA GLY A 139 16.65 -3.58 -8.66
C GLY A 139 17.87 -2.76 -8.24
N THR A 140 17.85 -1.44 -8.41
CA THR A 140 19.03 -0.56 -8.16
C THR A 140 18.77 0.51 -7.12
N GLU A 141 17.67 1.26 -7.24
CA GLU A 141 17.44 2.47 -6.46
C GLU A 141 15.97 2.60 -6.07
N ILE A 142 15.73 3.17 -4.89
CA ILE A 142 14.45 3.80 -4.58
C ILE A 142 14.62 5.30 -4.78
N ARG A 143 13.79 5.89 -5.63
CA ARG A 143 13.85 7.31 -5.97
C ARG A 143 12.64 8.05 -5.45
N TYR A 144 12.81 9.36 -5.33
CA TYR A 144 11.79 10.26 -4.81
C TYR A 144 11.80 11.60 -5.55
N ALA A 145 10.62 12.12 -5.85
CA ALA A 145 10.38 13.46 -6.36
C ALA A 145 9.25 14.16 -5.62
N LEU A 146 9.32 15.49 -5.62
CA LEU A 146 8.29 16.38 -5.12
C LEU A 146 7.87 17.32 -6.23
N ILE A 147 6.60 17.24 -6.63
CA ILE A 147 6.01 18.02 -7.72
C ILE A 147 4.96 18.96 -7.14
N ASP A 148 5.10 20.25 -7.44
CA ASP A 148 4.13 21.27 -7.10
C ASP A 148 3.34 21.66 -8.37
N PRO A 149 2.09 21.19 -8.51
CA PRO A 149 1.28 21.49 -9.69
C PRO A 149 0.78 22.93 -9.74
N ASP A 150 0.84 23.69 -8.66
CA ASP A 150 0.37 25.08 -8.63
C ASP A 150 1.40 26.06 -9.23
N LEU A 151 2.60 25.55 -9.54
CA LEU A 151 3.58 26.25 -10.36
C LEU A 151 3.30 26.16 -11.87
N ASP A 152 2.30 25.36 -12.25
CA ASP A 152 1.73 25.32 -13.60
C ASP A 152 0.57 26.33 -13.74
N ASN A 153 0.28 26.77 -14.96
CA ASN A 153 -0.91 27.56 -15.27
C ASN A 153 -2.21 26.72 -15.32
N GLN A 154 -2.12 25.40 -15.30
CA GLN A 154 -3.23 24.43 -15.27
C GLN A 154 -4.25 24.63 -16.40
N ASP A 155 -3.77 25.01 -17.59
CA ASP A 155 -4.62 25.28 -18.76
C ASP A 155 -5.02 24.02 -19.57
N GLY A 156 -4.70 22.84 -19.05
CA GLY A 156 -4.93 21.54 -19.68
C GLY A 156 -3.84 21.11 -20.66
N SER A 157 -2.80 21.91 -20.89
CA SER A 157 -1.64 21.54 -21.68
C SER A 157 -0.61 20.71 -20.87
N ALA A 158 0.48 20.29 -21.50
CA ALA A 158 1.54 19.55 -20.82
C ALA A 158 2.33 20.52 -19.93
N GLY A 159 2.60 20.12 -18.69
CA GLY A 159 3.20 21.00 -17.71
C GLY A 159 4.68 21.24 -17.94
N ASP A 160 5.16 22.39 -17.45
CA ASP A 160 6.59 22.69 -17.39
C ASP A 160 7.20 21.98 -16.18
N ILE A 161 7.56 20.71 -16.37
CA ILE A 161 8.06 19.86 -15.28
C ILE A 161 9.29 20.43 -14.59
N ALA A 162 10.11 21.24 -15.29
CA ALA A 162 11.29 21.86 -14.70
C ALA A 162 10.93 22.94 -13.67
N ASN A 163 9.80 23.64 -13.87
CA ASN A 163 9.29 24.61 -12.91
C ASN A 163 8.49 23.95 -11.80
N MET A 164 7.69 22.92 -12.13
CA MET A 164 6.87 22.19 -11.15
C MET A 164 7.72 21.36 -10.17
N THR A 165 8.92 20.95 -10.57
CA THR A 165 9.83 20.17 -9.72
C THR A 165 10.60 21.08 -8.79
N LEU A 166 10.22 21.14 -7.50
CA LEU A 166 10.83 22.03 -6.50
C LEU A 166 12.33 21.76 -6.27
N GLN A 167 12.74 20.49 -6.41
CA GLN A 167 14.13 20.04 -6.34
C GLN A 167 14.32 18.82 -7.25
N PRO A 168 15.50 18.63 -7.86
CA PRO A 168 15.78 17.42 -8.63
C PRO A 168 15.48 16.15 -7.84
N SER A 169 14.93 15.13 -8.51
CA SER A 169 14.66 13.82 -7.90
C SER A 169 15.93 13.27 -7.24
N ILE A 170 15.80 12.64 -6.08
CA ILE A 170 16.92 12.06 -5.34
C ILE A 170 16.79 10.54 -5.24
N ALA A 171 17.93 9.84 -5.13
CA ALA A 171 17.95 8.45 -4.70
C ALA A 171 17.84 8.42 -3.17
N LEU A 172 16.76 7.84 -2.65
CA LEU A 172 16.58 7.59 -1.22
C LEU A 172 17.44 6.42 -0.77
N ALA A 173 17.63 5.44 -1.65
CA ALA A 173 18.52 4.30 -1.44
C ALA A 173 19.15 3.86 -2.76
N ASP A 174 20.46 3.59 -2.74
CA ASP A 174 21.27 3.19 -3.88
C ASP A 174 22.44 2.28 -3.42
N GLY A 175 23.27 1.85 -4.37
CA GLY A 175 24.47 1.05 -4.10
C GLY A 175 24.18 -0.45 -3.95
N ALA A 176 24.95 -1.13 -3.09
CA ALA A 176 24.89 -2.59 -2.96
C ALA A 176 23.54 -3.06 -2.40
N GLY A 177 23.01 -4.15 -2.94
CA GLY A 177 21.66 -4.65 -2.63
C GLY A 177 20.71 -4.46 -3.81
N THR A 178 19.53 -5.06 -3.68
CA THR A 178 18.41 -4.97 -4.61
C THR A 178 17.24 -4.41 -3.84
N ARG A 179 16.57 -3.42 -4.43
CA ARG A 179 15.49 -2.65 -3.80
C ARG A 179 14.23 -2.78 -4.60
N SER A 180 13.09 -2.91 -3.92
CA SER A 180 11.79 -3.00 -4.57
C SER A 180 10.65 -2.56 -3.65
N ASP A 181 9.45 -2.48 -4.24
CA ASP A 181 8.17 -2.31 -3.55
C ASP A 181 8.15 -1.11 -2.56
N PRO A 182 8.48 0.11 -3.01
CA PRO A 182 8.39 1.26 -2.13
C PRO A 182 6.92 1.63 -1.84
N ASP A 183 6.66 2.09 -0.63
CA ASP A 183 5.42 2.76 -0.25
C ASP A 183 5.71 4.04 0.53
N ILE A 184 4.80 5.01 0.46
CA ILE A 184 4.98 6.36 1.00
C ILE A 184 3.75 6.85 1.75
N ALA A 185 3.99 7.54 2.86
CA ALA A 185 2.98 8.30 3.60
C ALA A 185 3.53 9.68 3.98
N VAL A 186 2.64 10.63 4.23
CA VAL A 186 2.98 11.98 4.70
C VAL A 186 2.37 12.22 6.08
N ASP A 187 3.10 12.90 6.96
CA ASP A 187 2.62 13.28 8.29
C ASP A 187 1.97 14.67 8.30
N SER A 188 1.45 15.09 9.45
CA SER A 188 0.79 16.40 9.59
C SER A 188 1.73 17.61 9.46
N PHE A 189 3.02 17.39 9.25
CA PHE A 189 4.04 18.43 9.05
C PHE A 189 4.61 18.41 7.63
N ASP A 190 3.93 17.73 6.69
CA ASP A 190 4.39 17.49 5.32
C ASP A 190 5.72 16.71 5.24
N ALA A 191 6.12 15.99 6.30
CA ALA A 191 7.27 15.11 6.24
C ALA A 191 6.87 13.77 5.64
N VAL A 192 7.69 13.27 4.72
CA VAL A 192 7.46 11.99 4.06
C VAL A 192 8.12 10.85 4.79
N HIS A 193 7.40 9.76 4.87
CA HIS A 193 7.80 8.49 5.42
C HIS A 193 7.79 7.48 4.29
N VAL A 194 8.94 6.87 4.00
CA VAL A 194 9.07 5.91 2.89
C VAL A 194 9.57 4.58 3.43
N VAL A 195 8.93 3.50 3.01
CA VAL A 195 9.34 2.12 3.26
C VAL A 195 9.61 1.41 1.96
N TRP A 196 10.48 0.41 1.97
CA TRP A 196 10.79 -0.42 0.80
C TRP A 196 11.41 -1.75 1.25
N VAL A 197 11.53 -2.69 0.32
CA VAL A 197 12.32 -3.92 0.49
C VAL A 197 13.76 -3.65 0.04
N ASP A 198 14.76 -4.01 0.84
CA ASP A 198 16.17 -3.97 0.44
C ASP A 198 16.91 -5.26 0.87
N THR A 199 17.85 -5.71 0.04
CA THR A 199 18.76 -6.82 0.34
C THR A 199 20.17 -6.38 0.76
N GLN A 200 20.37 -5.07 0.96
CA GLN A 200 21.60 -4.52 1.51
C GLN A 200 21.92 -5.18 2.86
N ASP A 201 23.09 -5.79 2.96
CA ASP A 201 23.55 -6.47 4.18
C ASP A 201 25.03 -6.15 4.41
N PRO A 202 25.35 -4.97 4.97
CA PRO A 202 26.75 -4.54 5.12
C PRO A 202 27.56 -5.43 6.06
N LEU A 203 26.90 -6.14 6.97
CA LEU A 203 27.52 -7.03 7.94
C LEU A 203 27.61 -8.49 7.45
N GLY A 204 26.89 -8.84 6.37
CA GLY A 204 26.84 -10.18 5.80
C GLY A 204 26.16 -11.22 6.70
N ILE A 205 25.39 -10.79 7.71
CA ILE A 205 24.79 -11.68 8.71
C ILE A 205 23.36 -12.09 8.35
N LEU A 206 22.74 -11.38 7.40
CA LEU A 206 21.39 -11.63 6.89
C LEU A 206 21.41 -12.36 5.54
N TYR A 207 22.59 -12.63 4.99
CA TYR A 207 22.79 -13.36 3.73
C TYR A 207 22.06 -12.72 2.55
N SER A 208 21.99 -11.39 2.55
CA SER A 208 21.21 -10.62 1.55
C SER A 208 19.74 -11.03 1.50
N SER A 209 19.15 -11.46 2.62
CA SER A 209 17.70 -11.65 2.71
C SER A 209 16.98 -10.32 2.50
N PRO A 210 15.81 -10.31 1.83
CA PRO A 210 15.00 -9.11 1.72
C PRO A 210 14.52 -8.68 3.11
N ASN A 211 14.71 -7.41 3.44
CA ASN A 211 14.30 -6.80 4.70
C ASN A 211 13.57 -5.49 4.42
N ILE A 212 12.70 -5.10 5.36
CA ILE A 212 11.98 -3.83 5.27
C ILE A 212 12.88 -2.71 5.79
N TYR A 213 13.01 -1.66 5.00
CA TYR A 213 13.71 -0.44 5.34
C TYR A 213 12.74 0.72 5.44
N TYR A 214 13.16 1.75 6.17
CA TYR A 214 12.40 2.96 6.43
C TYR A 214 13.31 4.18 6.39
N THR A 215 12.81 5.30 5.89
CA THR A 215 13.44 6.63 5.96
C THR A 215 12.38 7.70 6.18
N MET A 216 12.80 8.85 6.71
CA MET A 216 11.94 10.03 6.84
C MET A 216 12.66 11.25 6.26
N LEU A 217 11.98 11.98 5.37
CA LEU A 217 12.47 13.23 4.82
C LEU A 217 11.50 14.36 5.10
N ALA A 218 12.04 15.55 5.34
CA ALA A 218 11.30 16.80 5.31
C ALA A 218 11.75 17.62 4.10
N PHE A 219 10.91 18.56 3.69
CA PHE A 219 11.24 19.53 2.66
C PHE A 219 11.10 20.94 3.22
N ASP A 220 12.11 21.78 2.98
CA ASP A 220 12.06 23.21 3.26
C ASP A 220 12.42 23.97 1.99
N SER A 221 11.67 25.02 1.65
CA SER A 221 11.89 25.76 0.40
C SER A 221 13.24 26.48 0.34
N SER A 222 13.88 26.74 1.49
CA SER A 222 15.20 27.36 1.55
C SER A 222 16.36 26.36 1.58
N SER A 223 16.13 25.17 2.15
CA SER A 223 17.17 24.16 2.41
C SER A 223 17.05 22.91 1.52
N GLY A 224 15.94 22.75 0.79
CA GLY A 224 15.65 21.57 -0.03
C GLY A 224 15.23 20.35 0.81
N PHE A 225 15.53 19.15 0.30
CA PHE A 225 15.26 17.90 1.00
C PHE A 225 16.22 17.72 2.19
N MET A 226 15.66 17.35 3.34
CA MET A 226 16.38 17.10 4.57
C MET A 226 16.02 15.71 5.09
N THR A 227 17.01 14.84 5.25
CA THR A 227 16.81 13.54 5.91
C THR A 227 16.65 13.75 7.41
N VAL A 228 15.45 13.45 7.92
CA VAL A 228 15.12 13.53 9.36
C VAL A 228 15.52 12.23 10.06
N ILE A 229 15.19 11.09 9.44
CA ILE A 229 15.61 9.76 9.86
C ILE A 229 16.26 9.11 8.65
N GLY A 230 17.52 8.71 8.79
CA GLY A 230 18.23 7.99 7.73
C GLY A 230 17.68 6.58 7.52
N GLN A 231 18.15 5.92 6.46
CA GLN A 231 17.81 4.53 6.15
C GLN A 231 17.97 3.65 7.39
N THR A 232 16.87 3.05 7.83
CA THR A 232 16.80 2.23 9.02
C THR A 232 16.15 0.90 8.66
N MET A 233 16.87 -0.19 8.91
CA MET A 233 16.34 -1.54 8.74
C MET A 233 15.34 -1.85 9.87
N VAL A 234 14.09 -2.08 9.50
CA VAL A 234 12.96 -2.37 10.41
C VAL A 234 12.94 -3.85 10.79
N THR A 235 13.20 -4.74 9.84
CA THR A 235 13.28 -6.20 10.08
C THR A 235 14.74 -6.62 10.16
N GLN A 236 15.18 -7.16 11.30
CA GLN A 236 16.60 -7.49 11.55
C GLN A 236 16.86 -8.99 11.62
N THR A 237 16.19 -9.75 10.75
CA THR A 237 16.16 -11.20 10.84
C THR A 237 16.05 -11.83 9.47
N VAL A 238 16.72 -12.97 9.26
CA VAL A 238 16.59 -13.75 8.03
C VAL A 238 15.15 -14.20 7.83
N SER A 239 14.47 -13.64 6.84
CA SER A 239 13.13 -13.97 6.40
C SER A 239 12.95 -13.65 4.91
N GLN A 240 11.86 -14.11 4.29
CA GLN A 240 11.32 -13.43 3.12
C GLN A 240 10.26 -12.45 3.62
N THR A 241 10.65 -11.18 3.74
CA THR A 241 9.71 -10.07 3.95
C THR A 241 9.51 -9.30 2.66
N GLY A 242 8.28 -8.90 2.37
CA GLY A 242 7.92 -8.22 1.13
C GLY A 242 6.70 -7.31 1.29
N HIS A 243 6.39 -6.60 0.21
CA HIS A 243 5.19 -5.76 0.06
C HIS A 243 4.87 -4.92 1.30
N PRO A 244 5.81 -4.06 1.75
CA PRO A 244 5.54 -3.20 2.88
C PRO A 244 4.47 -2.17 2.51
N ALA A 245 3.63 -1.85 3.47
CA ALA A 245 2.72 -0.71 3.39
C ALA A 245 2.89 0.18 4.61
N ILE A 246 2.77 1.50 4.41
CA ILE A 246 2.94 2.51 5.45
C ILE A 246 1.72 3.42 5.54
N SER A 247 1.36 3.80 6.76
CA SER A 247 0.36 4.83 7.01
C SER A 247 0.76 5.69 8.20
N VAL A 248 0.27 6.93 8.22
CA VAL A 248 0.48 7.86 9.33
C VAL A 248 -0.87 8.20 9.95
N GLY A 249 -1.00 7.98 11.26
CA GLY A 249 -2.20 8.33 12.01
C GLY A 249 -2.25 9.83 12.35
N ALA A 250 -3.42 10.30 12.81
CA ALA A 250 -3.69 11.71 13.13
C ALA A 250 -2.79 12.34 14.22
N ASN A 251 -1.99 11.54 14.93
CA ASN A 251 -1.01 11.98 15.93
C ASN A 251 0.44 11.77 15.45
N ASN A 252 0.65 11.63 14.14
CA ASN A 252 1.91 11.30 13.48
C ASN A 252 2.53 9.96 13.94
N THR A 253 1.69 9.02 14.40
CA THR A 253 2.14 7.64 14.61
C THR A 253 2.27 6.96 13.27
N VAL A 254 3.49 6.54 12.96
CA VAL A 254 3.79 5.75 11.76
C VAL A 254 3.48 4.28 12.03
N VAL A 255 2.68 3.67 11.17
CA VAL A 255 2.39 2.23 11.18
C VAL A 255 2.91 1.64 9.88
N VAL A 256 3.81 0.66 10.00
CA VAL A 256 4.32 -0.12 8.87
C VAL A 256 3.84 -1.55 9.03
N VAL A 257 3.27 -2.10 7.97
CA VAL A 257 2.89 -3.52 7.85
C VAL A 257 3.66 -4.14 6.70
N TRP A 258 3.89 -5.45 6.73
CA TRP A 258 4.61 -6.17 5.70
C TRP A 258 4.20 -7.64 5.69
N GLU A 259 4.46 -8.31 4.58
CA GLU A 259 4.38 -9.76 4.51
C GLU A 259 5.64 -10.36 5.12
N ASP A 260 5.47 -11.37 5.97
CA ASP A 260 6.59 -12.10 6.56
C ASP A 260 6.29 -13.60 6.49
N THR A 261 7.06 -14.32 5.68
CA THR A 261 6.92 -15.77 5.52
C THR A 261 7.29 -16.57 6.78
N ARG A 262 7.81 -15.92 7.83
CA ARG A 262 8.00 -16.57 9.12
C ARG A 262 6.65 -16.82 9.79
N GLY A 263 6.14 -18.03 9.62
CA GLY A 263 5.09 -18.59 10.45
C GLY A 263 3.77 -18.90 9.76
N SER A 264 3.57 -18.57 8.48
CA SER A 264 2.49 -19.12 7.62
C SER A 264 2.67 -18.71 6.15
N VAL A 265 2.32 -19.62 5.23
CA VAL A 265 2.10 -19.35 3.81
C VAL A 265 0.62 -19.59 3.55
N ILE A 266 -0.21 -18.57 3.75
CA ILE A 266 -1.53 -18.53 3.12
C ILE A 266 -1.72 -17.11 2.60
N GLU A 267 -1.54 -16.96 1.30
CA GLU A 267 -1.98 -15.79 0.54
C GLU A 267 -3.33 -16.17 -0.09
N TYR A 268 -4.35 -15.35 0.14
CA TYR A 268 -5.69 -15.55 -0.43
C TYR A 268 -6.03 -14.35 -1.31
N VAL A 269 -6.23 -14.62 -2.61
CA VAL A 269 -6.74 -13.64 -3.56
C VAL A 269 -8.10 -14.12 -4.04
N GLY A 270 -9.15 -13.36 -3.73
CA GLY A 270 -10.52 -13.65 -4.12
C GLY A 270 -11.22 -12.38 -4.62
N ILE A 271 -12.09 -12.53 -5.62
CA ILE A 271 -12.94 -11.44 -6.08
C ILE A 271 -14.07 -11.28 -5.06
N LEU A 272 -14.06 -10.16 -4.34
CA LEU A 272 -15.10 -9.80 -3.37
C LEU A 272 -16.14 -8.93 -4.07
N ASP A 273 -17.38 -9.40 -4.14
CA ASP A 273 -18.51 -8.59 -4.57
C ASP A 273 -18.83 -7.57 -3.47
N THR A 274 -18.60 -6.28 -3.74
CA THR A 274 -18.84 -5.20 -2.79
C THR A 274 -20.24 -4.59 -2.92
N SER A 275 -21.12 -5.18 -3.72
CA SER A 275 -22.51 -4.71 -3.86
C SER A 275 -23.38 -4.95 -2.62
N GLY A 276 -22.82 -5.60 -1.59
CA GLY A 276 -23.44 -5.90 -0.28
C GLY A 276 -22.72 -5.28 0.93
N SER A 277 -22.85 -5.93 2.09
CA SER A 277 -22.18 -5.52 3.34
C SER A 277 -21.12 -6.54 3.68
N MET A 278 -19.86 -6.10 3.79
CA MET A 278 -18.67 -6.94 4.05
C MET A 278 -18.86 -8.10 5.05
N ASN A 279 -19.72 -7.94 6.06
CA ASN A 279 -20.07 -9.00 7.01
C ASN A 279 -20.55 -10.31 6.36
N THR A 280 -21.17 -10.26 5.19
CA THR A 280 -21.71 -11.44 4.49
C THR A 280 -20.60 -12.19 3.77
N GLU A 281 -19.68 -11.45 3.15
CA GLU A 281 -18.55 -11.96 2.38
C GLU A 281 -17.45 -12.50 3.31
N TRP A 282 -17.25 -11.90 4.50
CA TRP A 282 -16.35 -12.45 5.52
C TRP A 282 -16.84 -13.80 6.08
N ALA A 283 -18.15 -14.05 6.13
CA ALA A 283 -18.68 -15.34 6.58
C ALA A 283 -18.29 -16.50 5.63
N ASP A 284 -18.17 -16.22 4.33
CA ASP A 284 -17.73 -17.18 3.31
C ASP A 284 -16.20 -17.39 3.31
N MET A 285 -15.42 -16.41 3.78
CA MET A 285 -13.97 -16.55 4.00
C MET A 285 -13.64 -17.47 5.21
N CYS A 286 -14.48 -17.46 6.24
CA CYS A 286 -14.24 -18.23 7.47
C CYS A 286 -14.62 -19.72 7.39
N VAL A 287 -14.93 -20.28 6.22
CA VAL A 287 -15.28 -21.71 6.04
C VAL A 287 -14.19 -22.57 5.42
N VAL A 288 -13.03 -22.01 5.07
CA VAL A 288 -11.88 -22.80 4.63
C VAL A 288 -10.93 -23.06 5.81
N PHE A 289 -11.16 -24.19 6.51
CA PHE A 289 -10.22 -24.79 7.46
C PHE A 289 -9.89 -26.23 7.04
#